data_AF-A0A6C0CSP4-F1
#
_entry.id   AF-A0A6C0CSP4-F1
#
_cell.length_a   1.000
_cell.length_b   1.000
_cell.length_c   1.000
_cell.angle_alpha   90.00
_cell.angle_beta   90.00
_cell.angle_gamma   90.00
#
_symmetry.space_group_name_H-M   'P 1'
#
loop_
_entity.id
_entity.type
_entity.pdbx_description
1 polymer ?
#
loop_
_entity_poly.entity_id
_entity_poly.type
_entity_poly.pdbx_seq_one_letter_code
_entity_poly.pdbx_strand_id
1 'polypeptide(L)'
;MPSYCSPNHQEIYDKTQTCYTKAQLILIAKQYNKYAKKKIKLNTSKKELLKDLHNRLQTHEAKWHQHHFMNNVNEEEKDSLIESFKPEKPKEWNVNERQWLNTYDILEVMEQYEDKYPSFKFLGVFPIDFEHKVNGKHCVSPVMCNFDLKSLLKRKITQCGAVLNLDYHYQSGSHWVCLYIGLVPHNPNFGCYYIDSGASKAPSEVVTFFKKIKSQIVDHYSKEDSDKFKFRENKKQFQFKNTECGMFSMYFLIQFLKQRSFKTIINSKINDDGAFKLRDEYYLTS
;
A
#
# COMPACT_ATOMS: atom_id res chain seq x y z
N MET A 1 -18.39 -5.92 10.61
CA MET A 1 -17.18 -6.53 10.03
C MET A 1 -16.33 -5.42 9.43
N PRO A 2 -15.00 -5.51 9.45
CA PRO A 2 -14.15 -4.65 8.65
C PRO A 2 -14.64 -4.68 7.20
N SER A 3 -14.67 -3.53 6.55
CA SER A 3 -15.02 -3.44 5.14
C SER A 3 -14.04 -4.25 4.31
N TYR A 4 -14.54 -5.00 3.32
CA TYR A 4 -13.73 -5.75 2.37
C TYR A 4 -13.26 -4.90 1.17
N CYS A 5 -13.66 -3.63 1.13
CA CYS A 5 -13.30 -2.71 0.07
C CYS A 5 -11.87 -2.20 0.22
N SER A 6 -11.25 -1.87 -0.92
CA SER A 6 -9.97 -1.18 -0.92
C SER A 6 -10.09 0.18 -0.21
N PRO A 7 -8.99 0.73 0.32
CA PRO A 7 -8.99 2.01 1.01
C PRO A 7 -9.69 3.15 0.26
N ASN A 8 -9.61 3.18 -1.07
CA ASN A 8 -10.22 4.21 -1.93
C ASN A 8 -11.74 4.01 -2.12
N HIS A 9 -12.25 2.79 -1.99
CA HIS A 9 -13.67 2.46 -2.15
C HIS A 9 -14.46 2.45 -0.84
N GLN A 10 -13.81 2.74 0.30
CA GLN A 10 -14.46 2.75 1.61
C GLN A 10 -15.66 3.73 1.68
N GLU A 11 -15.50 4.95 1.17
CA GLU A 11 -16.59 5.95 1.21
C GLU A 11 -17.77 5.55 0.33
N ILE A 12 -17.52 4.81 -0.76
CA ILE A 12 -18.56 4.28 -1.64
C ILE A 12 -19.35 3.21 -0.88
N TYR A 13 -18.64 2.32 -0.18
CA TYR A 13 -19.24 1.27 0.64
C TYR A 13 -20.12 1.84 1.74
N ASP A 14 -19.66 2.84 2.49
CA ASP A 14 -20.42 3.42 3.59
C ASP A 14 -21.79 3.97 3.12
N LYS A 15 -21.84 4.50 1.89
CA LYS A 15 -23.07 5.07 1.30
C LYS A 15 -23.97 4.03 0.63
N THR A 16 -23.40 2.95 0.09
CA THR A 16 -24.11 2.08 -0.87
C THR A 16 -24.04 0.59 -0.57
N GLN A 17 -23.27 0.19 0.44
CA GLN A 17 -23.05 -1.19 0.89
C GLN A 17 -22.46 -2.10 -0.20
N THR A 18 -21.66 -1.54 -1.11
CA THR A 18 -20.87 -2.24 -2.14
C THR A 18 -19.60 -1.45 -2.44
N CYS A 19 -18.52 -2.14 -2.80
CA CYS A 19 -17.28 -1.49 -3.22
C CYS A 19 -17.37 -0.93 -4.64
N TYR A 20 -18.20 -1.54 -5.50
CA TYR A 20 -18.28 -1.14 -6.90
C TYR A 20 -18.96 0.22 -7.08
N THR A 21 -18.49 1.01 -8.03
CA THR A 21 -19.21 2.16 -8.57
C THR A 21 -20.44 1.71 -9.37
N LYS A 22 -21.37 2.64 -9.67
CA LYS A 22 -22.51 2.32 -10.54
C LYS A 22 -22.06 1.91 -11.95
N ALA A 23 -21.00 2.52 -12.47
CA ALA A 23 -20.45 2.20 -13.79
C ALA A 23 -19.93 0.76 -13.86
N GLN A 24 -19.20 0.32 -12.84
CA GLN A 24 -18.74 -1.06 -12.70
C GLN A 24 -19.90 -2.06 -12.60
N LEU A 25 -20.95 -1.76 -11.81
CA LEU A 25 -22.15 -2.62 -11.77
C LEU A 25 -22.84 -2.71 -13.14
N ILE A 26 -22.91 -1.60 -13.89
CA ILE A 26 -23.44 -1.60 -15.27
C ILE A 26 -22.58 -2.46 -16.19
N LEU A 27 -21.24 -2.39 -16.08
CA LEU A 27 -20.32 -3.24 -16.84
C LEU A 27 -20.60 -4.72 -16.57
N ILE A 28 -20.64 -5.14 -15.30
CA ILE A 28 -20.91 -6.54 -14.92
C ILE A 28 -22.28 -6.98 -15.46
N ALA A 29 -23.33 -6.16 -15.27
CA ALA A 29 -24.66 -6.46 -15.76
C ALA A 29 -24.73 -6.55 -17.29
N LYS A 30 -24.00 -5.70 -18.02
CA LYS A 30 -23.87 -5.77 -19.49
C LYS A 30 -23.25 -7.09 -19.94
N GLN A 31 -22.18 -7.54 -19.28
CA GLN A 31 -21.51 -8.80 -19.63
C GLN A 31 -22.37 -10.01 -19.29
N TYR A 32 -22.98 -10.05 -18.11
CA TYR A 32 -23.96 -11.07 -17.73
C TYR A 32 -25.11 -11.15 -18.76
N ASN A 33 -25.61 -10.00 -19.20
CA ASN A 33 -26.68 -9.91 -20.18
C ASN A 33 -26.31 -10.44 -21.56
N LYS A 34 -25.04 -10.69 -21.90
CA LYS A 34 -24.71 -11.34 -23.19
C LYS A 34 -25.11 -12.83 -23.19
N TYR A 35 -25.05 -13.48 -22.03
CA TYR A 35 -25.23 -14.93 -21.90
C TYR A 35 -26.55 -15.31 -21.22
N ALA A 36 -27.13 -14.44 -20.39
CA ALA A 36 -28.32 -14.76 -19.61
C ALA A 36 -29.62 -14.76 -20.44
N LYS A 37 -30.52 -15.72 -20.18
CA LYS A 37 -31.90 -15.71 -20.74
C LYS A 37 -32.73 -14.55 -20.16
N LYS A 38 -32.68 -14.37 -18.83
CA LYS A 38 -33.36 -13.27 -18.13
C LYS A 38 -32.38 -12.13 -17.86
N LYS A 39 -32.51 -11.05 -18.62
CA LYS A 39 -31.62 -9.88 -18.56
C LYS A 39 -31.87 -9.02 -17.31
N ILE A 40 -30.81 -8.37 -16.82
CA ILE A 40 -30.82 -7.33 -15.80
C ILE A 40 -31.07 -5.97 -16.49
N LYS A 41 -31.93 -5.12 -15.92
CA LYS A 41 -32.18 -3.78 -16.45
C LYS A 41 -31.00 -2.87 -16.13
N LEU A 42 -30.38 -2.26 -17.15
CA LEU A 42 -29.19 -1.43 -16.97
C LEU A 42 -29.51 0.00 -16.49
N ASN A 43 -30.63 0.57 -16.94
CA ASN A 43 -31.06 1.92 -16.58
C ASN A 43 -31.87 1.91 -15.28
N THR A 44 -31.24 1.50 -14.17
CA THR A 44 -31.85 1.56 -12.84
C THR A 44 -30.90 2.16 -11.80
N SER A 45 -31.37 2.31 -10.56
CA SER A 45 -30.58 2.75 -9.42
C SER A 45 -29.43 1.78 -9.12
N LYS A 46 -28.37 2.29 -8.50
CA LYS A 46 -27.23 1.47 -8.07
C LYS A 46 -27.69 0.32 -7.14
N LYS A 47 -28.61 0.63 -6.23
CA LYS A 47 -29.18 -0.33 -5.26
C LYS A 47 -29.96 -1.46 -5.96
N GLU A 48 -30.73 -1.14 -6.98
CA GLU A 48 -31.46 -2.15 -7.76
C GLU A 48 -30.52 -3.02 -8.60
N LEU A 49 -29.53 -2.42 -9.28
CA LEU A 49 -28.49 -3.17 -9.99
C LEU A 49 -27.76 -4.14 -9.06
N LEU A 50 -27.34 -3.66 -7.90
CA LEU A 50 -26.66 -4.44 -6.89
C LEU A 50 -27.51 -5.62 -6.41
N LYS A 51 -28.78 -5.36 -6.07
CA LYS A 51 -29.74 -6.39 -5.66
C LYS A 51 -29.93 -7.46 -6.74
N ASP A 52 -30.11 -7.06 -7.99
CA ASP A 52 -30.27 -8.00 -9.10
C ASP A 52 -29.01 -8.85 -9.29
N LEU A 53 -27.82 -8.24 -9.30
CA LEU A 53 -26.55 -8.95 -9.46
C LEU A 53 -26.32 -9.96 -8.33
N HIS A 54 -26.56 -9.58 -7.07
CA HIS A 54 -26.49 -10.51 -5.94
C HIS A 54 -27.40 -11.73 -6.11
N ASN A 55 -28.66 -11.49 -6.49
CA ASN A 55 -29.62 -12.57 -6.72
C ASN A 55 -29.21 -13.52 -7.85
N ARG A 56 -28.48 -13.02 -8.87
CA ARG A 56 -28.03 -13.83 -10.02
C ARG A 56 -26.74 -14.57 -9.78
N LEU A 57 -25.75 -13.91 -9.20
CA LEU A 57 -24.38 -14.41 -9.16
C LEU A 57 -24.14 -15.30 -7.94
N GLN A 58 -24.84 -15.06 -6.83
CA GLN A 58 -24.81 -15.89 -5.62
C GLN A 58 -23.40 -16.20 -5.07
N THR A 59 -22.42 -15.37 -5.42
CA THR A 59 -21.04 -15.39 -4.91
C THR A 59 -20.70 -14.03 -4.33
N HIS A 60 -19.68 -13.97 -3.47
CA HIS A 60 -19.15 -12.69 -2.96
C HIS A 60 -18.77 -11.73 -4.09
N GLU A 61 -19.01 -10.42 -3.89
CA GLU A 61 -18.81 -9.37 -4.92
C GLU A 61 -17.39 -9.35 -5.50
N ALA A 62 -16.40 -9.58 -4.64
CA ALA A 62 -14.99 -9.67 -5.01
C ALA A 62 -14.71 -10.75 -6.07
N LYS A 63 -15.55 -11.79 -6.15
CA LYS A 63 -15.39 -12.91 -7.10
C LYS A 63 -16.19 -12.73 -8.39
N TRP A 64 -16.93 -11.64 -8.55
CA TRP A 64 -17.78 -11.44 -9.73
C TRP A 64 -16.98 -11.36 -11.04
N HIS A 65 -15.76 -10.81 -10.98
CA HIS A 65 -14.84 -10.75 -12.11
C HIS A 65 -14.34 -12.14 -12.58
N GLN A 66 -14.51 -13.19 -11.78
CA GLN A 66 -14.05 -14.56 -12.07
C GLN A 66 -15.10 -15.40 -12.82
N HIS A 67 -16.33 -14.90 -12.97
CA HIS A 67 -17.37 -15.62 -13.71
C HIS A 67 -17.04 -15.69 -15.20
N HIS A 68 -17.39 -16.80 -15.86
CA HIS A 68 -17.08 -17.05 -17.27
C HIS A 68 -17.53 -15.93 -18.23
N PHE A 69 -18.64 -15.23 -17.93
CA PHE A 69 -19.13 -14.14 -18.76
C PHE A 69 -18.24 -12.90 -18.74
N MET A 70 -17.30 -12.81 -17.79
CA MET A 70 -16.33 -11.73 -17.66
C MET A 70 -15.04 -12.00 -18.44
N ASN A 71 -14.84 -13.19 -19.03
CA ASN A 71 -13.59 -13.55 -19.71
C ASN A 71 -13.25 -12.66 -20.92
N ASN A 72 -14.23 -11.97 -21.51
CA ASN A 72 -14.03 -11.07 -22.66
C ASN A 72 -14.00 -9.58 -22.27
N VAL A 73 -13.93 -9.27 -20.98
CA VAL A 73 -13.68 -7.90 -20.48
C VAL A 73 -12.20 -7.61 -20.66
N ASN A 74 -11.85 -6.40 -21.10
CA ASN A 74 -10.44 -6.04 -21.24
C ASN A 74 -9.77 -5.95 -19.87
N GLU A 75 -8.44 -6.10 -19.83
CA GLU A 75 -7.70 -6.18 -18.56
C GLU A 75 -7.86 -4.90 -17.72
N GLU A 76 -7.83 -3.70 -18.30
CA GLU A 76 -8.00 -2.45 -17.53
C GLU A 76 -9.35 -2.36 -16.82
N GLU A 77 -10.44 -2.72 -17.52
CA GLU A 77 -11.77 -2.80 -16.92
C GLU A 77 -11.84 -3.86 -15.82
N LYS A 78 -11.10 -4.97 -15.96
CA LYS A 78 -11.08 -6.06 -15.00
C LYS A 78 -10.26 -5.72 -13.76
N ASP A 79 -9.11 -5.09 -13.94
CA ASP A 79 -8.24 -4.60 -12.87
C ASP A 79 -8.99 -3.58 -12.01
N SER A 80 -9.70 -2.63 -12.64
CA SER A 80 -10.57 -1.70 -11.92
C SER A 80 -11.62 -2.40 -11.03
N LEU A 81 -12.15 -3.55 -11.44
CA LEU A 81 -13.07 -4.33 -10.62
C LEU A 81 -12.36 -4.99 -9.44
N ILE A 82 -11.17 -5.54 -9.66
CA ILE A 82 -10.35 -6.21 -8.63
C ILE A 82 -9.89 -5.21 -7.58
N GLU A 83 -9.36 -4.07 -8.01
CA GLU A 83 -8.89 -2.95 -7.16
C GLU A 83 -10.01 -2.29 -6.34
N SER A 84 -11.28 -2.61 -6.61
CA SER A 84 -12.39 -2.19 -5.73
C SER A 84 -12.33 -2.85 -4.35
N PHE A 85 -11.64 -3.99 -4.22
CA PHE A 85 -11.55 -4.80 -3.01
C PHE A 85 -10.13 -4.79 -2.45
N LYS A 86 -9.98 -5.13 -1.17
CA LYS A 86 -8.66 -5.44 -0.62
C LYS A 86 -8.02 -6.63 -1.37
N PRO A 87 -6.68 -6.73 -1.43
CA PRO A 87 -6.01 -7.89 -2.01
C PRO A 87 -6.43 -9.18 -1.32
N GLU A 88 -6.45 -10.29 -2.05
CA GLU A 88 -6.70 -11.59 -1.43
C GLU A 88 -5.60 -11.92 -0.41
N LYS A 89 -5.96 -12.55 0.72
CA LYS A 89 -4.94 -12.99 1.66
C LYS A 89 -3.96 -13.98 0.99
N PRO A 90 -2.67 -13.96 1.35
CA PRO A 90 -1.70 -14.93 0.86
C PRO A 90 -2.16 -16.37 1.07
N LYS A 91 -1.97 -17.23 0.08
CA LYS A 91 -2.49 -18.61 0.10
C LYS A 91 -1.87 -19.43 1.23
N GLU A 92 -0.62 -19.15 1.56
CA GLU A 92 0.16 -19.75 2.64
C GLU A 92 -0.52 -19.56 4.00
N TRP A 93 -1.32 -18.49 4.17
CA TRP A 93 -2.04 -18.22 5.42
C TRP A 93 -3.17 -19.20 5.69
N ASN A 94 -3.58 -19.99 4.70
CA ASN A 94 -4.51 -21.11 4.93
C ASN A 94 -3.84 -22.28 5.65
N VAL A 95 -2.52 -22.38 5.59
CA VAL A 95 -1.72 -23.42 6.26
C VAL A 95 -1.10 -22.87 7.55
N ASN A 96 -0.53 -21.66 7.47
CA ASN A 96 0.08 -20.96 8.58
C ASN A 96 -0.33 -19.48 8.53
N GLU A 97 -1.34 -19.12 9.33
CA GLU A 97 -1.88 -17.76 9.41
C GLU A 97 -0.84 -16.68 9.74
N ARG A 98 0.31 -17.06 10.31
CA ARG A 98 1.44 -16.18 10.65
C ARG A 98 2.61 -16.29 9.68
N GLN A 99 2.44 -16.90 8.51
CA GLN A 99 3.50 -16.89 7.48
C GLN A 99 3.93 -15.43 7.19
N TRP A 100 5.23 -15.26 6.94
CA TRP A 100 5.79 -13.98 6.50
C TRP A 100 5.13 -13.49 5.22
N LEU A 101 5.02 -12.17 5.15
CA LEU A 101 4.69 -11.50 3.90
C LEU A 101 5.89 -11.55 2.95
N ASN A 102 5.59 -11.84 1.70
CA ASN A 102 6.52 -11.65 0.59
C ASN A 102 6.40 -10.22 0.02
N THR A 103 7.22 -9.92 -0.99
CA THR A 103 7.26 -8.63 -1.68
C THR A 103 5.92 -8.22 -2.28
N TYR A 104 5.21 -9.14 -2.94
CA TYR A 104 3.94 -8.89 -3.62
C TYR A 104 2.83 -8.63 -2.63
N ASP A 105 2.76 -9.38 -1.53
CA ASP A 105 1.74 -9.18 -0.50
C ASP A 105 1.77 -7.73 0.02
N ILE A 106 2.97 -7.19 0.26
CA ILE A 106 3.16 -5.79 0.72
C ILE A 106 2.85 -4.80 -0.41
N LEU A 107 3.29 -5.10 -1.63
CA LEU A 107 3.11 -4.23 -2.79
C LEU A 107 1.64 -3.98 -3.08
N GLU A 108 0.84 -5.05 -3.19
CA GLU A 108 -0.58 -4.99 -3.51
C GLU A 108 -1.36 -4.14 -2.50
N VAL A 109 -1.05 -4.23 -1.21
CA VAL A 109 -1.66 -3.38 -0.18
C VAL A 109 -1.25 -1.92 -0.35
N MET A 110 0.06 -1.66 -0.48
CA MET A 110 0.58 -0.30 -0.50
C MET A 110 0.25 0.47 -1.78
N GLU A 111 0.06 -0.20 -2.90
CA GLU A 111 -0.44 0.41 -4.15
C GLU A 111 -1.86 0.98 -3.96
N GLN A 112 -2.76 0.27 -3.28
CA GLN A 112 -4.09 0.81 -2.98
C GLN A 112 -4.04 2.04 -2.06
N TYR A 113 -3.03 2.12 -1.20
CA TYR A 113 -2.78 3.31 -0.39
C TYR A 113 -2.11 4.43 -1.21
N GLU A 114 -1.32 4.12 -2.24
CA GLU A 114 -0.86 5.13 -3.20
C GLU A 114 -2.04 5.77 -3.92
N ASP A 115 -2.99 4.97 -4.42
CA ASP A 115 -4.18 5.48 -5.12
C ASP A 115 -5.07 6.36 -4.22
N LYS A 116 -5.25 5.94 -2.96
CA LYS A 116 -6.05 6.70 -1.99
C LYS A 116 -5.43 8.05 -1.63
N TYR A 117 -4.10 8.17 -1.66
CA TYR A 117 -3.38 9.36 -1.21
C TYR A 117 -2.59 9.95 -2.39
N PRO A 118 -3.19 10.81 -3.24
CA PRO A 118 -2.54 11.32 -4.46
C PRO A 118 -1.24 12.12 -4.23
N SER A 119 -0.98 12.56 -3.00
CA SER A 119 0.25 13.24 -2.62
C SER A 119 1.39 12.28 -2.22
N PHE A 120 1.11 10.98 -2.14
CA PHE A 120 2.02 9.94 -1.76
C PHE A 120 2.53 9.18 -2.98
N LYS A 121 3.81 8.85 -2.97
CA LYS A 121 4.41 7.89 -3.89
C LYS A 121 4.95 6.70 -3.10
N PHE A 122 4.41 5.52 -3.33
CA PHE A 122 5.07 4.30 -2.88
C PHE A 122 6.24 4.04 -3.82
N LEU A 123 7.45 4.06 -3.28
CA LEU A 123 8.67 3.83 -4.03
C LEU A 123 8.79 2.34 -4.38
N GLY A 124 8.31 1.47 -3.49
CA GLY A 124 8.24 0.03 -3.68
C GLY A 124 8.71 -0.76 -2.47
N VAL A 125 8.90 -2.06 -2.70
CA VAL A 125 9.40 -3.02 -1.73
C VAL A 125 10.74 -3.56 -2.25
N PHE A 126 11.84 -3.30 -1.54
CA PHE A 126 13.19 -3.54 -2.06
C PHE A 126 14.14 -4.12 -1.02
N PRO A 127 15.18 -4.85 -1.43
CA PRO A 127 16.30 -5.20 -0.54
C PRO A 127 17.10 -3.96 -0.14
N ILE A 128 17.95 -4.07 0.89
CA ILE A 128 18.63 -2.91 1.49
C ILE A 128 19.66 -2.29 0.56
N ASP A 129 20.19 -3.08 -0.37
CA ASP A 129 21.14 -2.67 -1.40
C ASP A 129 20.42 -2.13 -2.66
N PHE A 130 19.31 -1.42 -2.47
CA PHE A 130 18.45 -0.89 -3.52
C PHE A 130 19.18 0.06 -4.52
N GLU A 131 20.28 0.71 -4.13
CA GLU A 131 21.12 1.52 -5.03
C GLU A 131 22.26 0.73 -5.71
N HIS A 132 22.44 -0.56 -5.38
CA HIS A 132 23.48 -1.39 -5.99
C HIS A 132 23.25 -1.52 -7.50
N LYS A 133 24.31 -1.28 -8.29
CA LYS A 133 24.26 -1.39 -9.75
C LYS A 133 24.58 -2.81 -10.20
N VAL A 134 23.55 -3.56 -10.55
CA VAL A 134 23.67 -4.88 -11.19
C VAL A 134 24.39 -4.71 -12.53
N ASN A 135 25.49 -5.46 -12.70
CA ASN A 135 26.38 -5.40 -13.87
C ASN A 135 26.91 -3.98 -14.19
N GLY A 136 26.99 -3.10 -13.20
CA GLY A 136 27.45 -1.71 -13.35
C GLY A 136 26.49 -0.78 -14.11
N LYS A 137 25.31 -1.26 -14.54
CA LYS A 137 24.40 -0.52 -15.42
C LYS A 137 23.11 -0.07 -14.74
N HIS A 138 22.39 -1.00 -14.10
CA HIS A 138 21.05 -0.75 -13.59
C HIS A 138 21.00 -0.95 -12.08
N CYS A 139 20.42 0.00 -11.36
CA CYS A 139 20.24 -0.14 -9.92
C CYS A 139 19.14 -1.17 -9.63
N VAL A 140 19.25 -1.87 -8.50
CA VAL A 140 18.21 -2.81 -8.02
C VAL A 140 16.84 -2.12 -7.95
N SER A 141 16.80 -0.87 -7.47
CA SER A 141 15.62 0.00 -7.55
C SER A 141 15.92 1.25 -8.38
N PRO A 142 15.48 1.32 -9.65
CA PRO A 142 15.65 2.52 -10.48
C PRO A 142 14.97 3.75 -9.87
N VAL A 143 13.86 3.58 -9.15
CA VAL A 143 13.09 4.69 -8.55
C VAL A 143 13.84 5.31 -7.37
N MET A 144 14.46 4.50 -6.51
CA MET A 144 15.28 5.01 -5.40
C MET A 144 16.61 5.58 -5.91
N CYS A 145 17.25 4.89 -6.86
CA CYS A 145 18.52 5.32 -7.43
C CYS A 145 18.42 6.64 -8.21
N ASN A 146 17.29 6.90 -8.86
CA ASN A 146 17.03 8.14 -9.61
C ASN A 146 16.05 9.07 -8.89
N PHE A 147 16.01 9.03 -7.55
CA PHE A 147 15.17 9.93 -6.76
C PHE A 147 15.46 11.40 -7.10
N ASP A 148 14.43 12.12 -7.53
CA ASP A 148 14.50 13.54 -7.88
C ASP A 148 13.35 14.32 -7.24
N LEU A 149 13.69 15.16 -6.26
CA LEU A 149 12.75 15.98 -5.49
C LEU A 149 11.93 16.91 -6.40
N LYS A 150 12.58 17.57 -7.37
CA LYS A 150 11.91 18.56 -8.22
C LYS A 150 10.83 17.91 -9.08
N SER A 151 11.11 16.74 -9.66
CA SER A 151 10.16 15.95 -10.45
C SER A 151 8.98 15.47 -9.60
N LEU A 152 9.25 14.98 -8.38
CA LEU A 152 8.19 14.57 -7.44
C LEU A 152 7.27 15.75 -7.08
N LEU A 153 7.83 16.88 -6.70
CA LEU A 153 7.05 18.08 -6.34
C LEU A 153 6.26 18.64 -7.54
N LYS A 154 6.83 18.61 -8.76
CA LYS A 154 6.11 19.00 -9.99
C LYS A 154 4.87 18.13 -10.22
N ARG A 155 4.93 16.86 -9.82
CA ARG A 155 3.80 15.91 -9.85
C ARG A 155 2.89 16.00 -8.62
N LYS A 156 3.09 17.00 -7.76
CA LYS A 156 2.36 17.18 -6.48
C LYS A 156 2.55 16.05 -5.47
N ILE A 157 3.64 15.29 -5.61
CA ILE A 157 4.04 14.28 -4.62
C ILE A 157 4.79 14.98 -3.50
N THR A 158 4.22 14.98 -2.29
CA THR A 158 4.74 15.67 -1.10
C THR A 158 5.26 14.72 -0.04
N GLN A 159 5.10 13.41 -0.25
CA GLN A 159 5.54 12.35 0.63
C GLN A 159 5.83 11.08 -0.16
N CYS A 160 6.80 10.31 0.30
CA CYS A 160 7.18 9.02 -0.29
C CYS A 160 7.37 7.98 0.80
N GLY A 161 7.28 6.70 0.42
CA GLY A 161 7.51 5.60 1.35
C GLY A 161 8.04 4.36 0.65
N ALA A 162 8.77 3.54 1.38
CA ALA A 162 9.25 2.23 0.93
C ALA A 162 9.16 1.24 2.08
N VAL A 163 9.05 -0.04 1.75
CA VAL A 163 9.32 -1.14 2.68
C VAL A 163 10.61 -1.81 2.24
N LEU A 164 11.59 -1.89 3.14
CA LEU A 164 12.91 -2.43 2.81
C LEU A 164 13.11 -3.76 3.49
N ASN A 165 13.68 -4.74 2.80
CA ASN A 165 14.25 -5.92 3.43
C ASN A 165 15.66 -5.60 3.88
N LEU A 166 16.07 -5.98 5.10
CA LEU A 166 17.45 -5.78 5.56
C LEU A 166 18.48 -6.69 4.86
N ASP A 167 18.01 -7.70 4.16
CA ASP A 167 18.85 -8.54 3.33
C ASP A 167 19.13 -7.91 1.95
N TYR A 168 20.20 -8.38 1.33
CA TYR A 168 20.64 -7.97 0.00
C TYR A 168 19.82 -8.69 -1.08
N HIS A 169 19.82 -8.17 -2.31
CA HIS A 169 18.98 -8.68 -3.41
C HIS A 169 19.20 -10.16 -3.80
N TYR A 170 20.29 -10.79 -3.36
CA TYR A 170 20.62 -12.20 -3.63
C TYR A 170 20.40 -13.14 -2.42
N GLN A 171 19.80 -12.63 -1.34
CA GLN A 171 19.53 -13.37 -0.11
C GLN A 171 18.04 -13.70 0.03
N SER A 172 17.70 -14.61 0.95
CA SER A 172 16.34 -15.12 1.13
C SER A 172 15.37 -14.14 1.80
N GLY A 173 15.85 -13.03 2.35
CA GLY A 173 15.05 -12.09 3.12
C GLY A 173 15.03 -12.44 4.61
N SER A 174 15.14 -11.41 5.47
CA SER A 174 15.27 -11.60 6.92
C SER A 174 14.39 -10.68 7.75
N HIS A 175 14.12 -9.45 7.28
CA HIS A 175 13.40 -8.50 8.09
C HIS A 175 12.91 -7.31 7.28
N TRP A 176 11.62 -6.98 7.41
CA TRP A 176 11.00 -5.83 6.75
C TRP A 176 11.01 -4.60 7.66
N VAL A 177 11.42 -3.45 7.10
CA VAL A 177 11.46 -2.17 7.80
C VAL A 177 10.76 -1.06 6.99
N CYS A 178 10.21 -0.08 7.69
CA CYS A 178 9.52 1.06 7.08
C CYS A 178 10.49 2.22 6.85
N LEU A 179 10.45 2.80 5.64
CA LEU A 179 11.07 4.08 5.31
C LEU A 179 9.98 5.05 4.86
N TYR A 180 9.80 6.15 5.58
CA TYR A 180 8.90 7.24 5.20
C TYR A 180 9.68 8.55 5.01
N ILE A 181 9.31 9.33 3.99
CA ILE A 181 9.96 10.60 3.67
C ILE A 181 8.88 11.65 3.40
N GLY A 182 8.75 12.67 4.25
CA GLY A 182 7.89 13.83 3.98
C GLY A 182 8.71 14.98 3.40
N LEU A 183 8.32 15.44 2.21
CA LEU A 183 9.14 16.29 1.34
C LEU A 183 8.83 17.78 1.43
N VAL A 184 7.81 18.19 2.20
CA VAL A 184 7.35 19.58 2.23
C VAL A 184 7.36 20.17 3.65
N PRO A 185 7.97 21.35 3.89
CA PRO A 185 8.19 21.91 5.23
C PRO A 185 6.95 22.10 6.12
N HIS A 186 5.79 22.38 5.53
CA HIS A 186 4.54 22.56 6.28
C HIS A 186 3.86 21.24 6.66
N ASN A 187 4.36 20.10 6.18
CA ASN A 187 3.82 18.79 6.59
C ASN A 187 4.30 18.46 8.00
N PRO A 188 3.46 17.83 8.84
CA PRO A 188 3.81 17.47 10.22
C PRO A 188 4.98 16.49 10.31
N ASN A 189 5.26 15.78 9.22
CA ASN A 189 6.33 14.81 9.09
C ASN A 189 7.34 15.22 8.02
N PHE A 190 7.77 16.48 7.99
CA PHE A 190 8.88 16.92 7.13
C PHE A 190 10.22 16.35 7.63
N GLY A 191 10.77 15.37 6.90
CA GLY A 191 11.94 14.61 7.31
C GLY A 191 11.99 13.22 6.71
N CYS A 192 13.00 12.45 7.12
CA CYS A 192 13.17 11.05 6.75
C CYS A 192 13.11 10.18 8.01
N TYR A 193 12.27 9.15 7.98
CA TYR A 193 11.89 8.35 9.13
C TYR A 193 12.08 6.88 8.82
N TYR A 194 13.00 6.25 9.53
CA TYR A 194 13.25 4.83 9.49
C TYR A 194 12.57 4.18 10.70
N ILE A 195 11.71 3.18 10.49
CA ILE A 195 11.07 2.47 11.58
C ILE A 195 11.30 0.97 11.41
N ASP A 196 12.01 0.40 12.38
CA ASP A 196 12.22 -1.02 12.54
C ASP A 196 11.41 -1.51 13.74
N SER A 197 10.48 -2.44 13.53
CA SER A 197 9.67 -3.03 14.61
C SER A 197 10.51 -3.78 15.66
N GLY A 198 11.68 -4.30 15.30
CA GLY A 198 12.70 -4.88 16.18
C GLY A 198 13.63 -3.84 16.82
N ALA A 199 13.52 -2.56 16.43
CA ALA A 199 14.33 -1.44 16.92
C ALA A 199 15.84 -1.55 16.65
N SER A 200 16.24 -2.18 15.55
CA SER A 200 17.62 -2.11 15.06
C SER A 200 17.91 -0.73 14.48
N LYS A 201 19.17 -0.32 14.54
CA LYS A 201 19.64 0.94 13.96
C LYS A 201 19.54 0.90 12.44
N ALA A 202 19.26 2.05 11.82
CA ALA A 202 19.25 2.17 10.37
C ALA A 202 20.61 1.79 9.74
N PRO A 203 20.62 0.97 8.67
CA PRO A 203 21.83 0.59 7.96
C PRO A 203 22.39 1.75 7.12
N SER A 204 23.65 1.60 6.68
CA SER A 204 24.41 2.66 6.02
C SER A 204 23.81 3.13 4.70
N GLU A 205 23.11 2.23 4.01
CA GLU A 205 22.43 2.40 2.74
C GLU A 205 21.27 3.40 2.90
N VAL A 206 20.46 3.24 3.94
CA VAL A 206 19.37 4.17 4.29
C VAL A 206 19.93 5.54 4.68
N VAL A 207 21.01 5.58 5.46
CA VAL A 207 21.66 6.83 5.87
C VAL A 207 22.26 7.58 4.66
N THR A 208 22.83 6.84 3.71
CA THR A 208 23.38 7.41 2.47
C THR A 208 22.26 7.96 1.59
N PHE A 209 21.17 7.22 1.45
CA PHE A 209 19.99 7.68 0.73
C PHE A 209 19.37 8.94 1.37
N PHE A 210 19.29 9.00 2.70
CA PHE A 210 18.88 10.21 3.41
C PHE A 210 19.77 11.41 3.07
N LYS A 211 21.11 11.25 3.08
CA LYS A 211 22.05 12.34 2.76
C LYS A 211 21.84 12.87 1.33
N LYS A 212 21.59 11.98 0.38
CA LYS A 212 21.26 12.32 -1.01
C LYS A 212 19.98 13.17 -1.08
N ILE A 213 18.90 12.73 -0.43
CA ILE A 213 17.64 13.49 -0.37
C ILE A 213 17.85 14.83 0.33
N LYS A 214 18.59 14.84 1.45
CA LYS A 214 18.89 16.04 2.23
C LYS A 214 19.62 17.10 1.38
N SER A 215 20.55 16.70 0.52
CA SER A 215 21.20 17.62 -0.42
C SER A 215 20.18 18.29 -1.32
N GLN A 216 19.28 17.52 -1.93
CA GLN A 216 18.23 18.07 -2.80
C GLN A 216 17.26 18.99 -2.05
N ILE A 217 16.96 18.70 -0.78
CA ILE A 217 16.16 19.55 0.10
C ILE A 217 16.86 20.89 0.39
N VAL A 218 18.16 20.88 0.65
CA VAL A 218 18.97 22.10 0.87
C VAL A 218 19.02 22.95 -0.41
N ASP A 219 19.14 22.31 -1.57
CA ASP A 219 19.18 23.02 -2.86
C ASP A 219 17.82 23.61 -3.27
N HIS A 220 16.72 23.07 -2.74
CA HIS A 220 15.36 23.45 -3.14
C HIS A 220 14.68 24.43 -2.18
N TYR A 221 14.91 24.30 -0.87
CA TYR A 221 14.24 25.09 0.16
C TYR A 221 15.18 26.11 0.83
N SER A 222 14.60 27.06 1.57
CA SER A 222 15.37 28.01 2.37
C SER A 222 16.27 27.27 3.39
N LYS A 223 17.32 27.94 3.87
CA LYS A 223 18.16 27.38 4.95
C LYS A 223 17.33 27.05 6.19
N GLU A 224 16.41 27.95 6.58
CA GLU A 224 15.54 27.77 7.74
C GLU A 224 14.69 26.51 7.63
N ASP A 225 14.07 26.29 6.47
CA ASP A 225 13.23 25.12 6.26
C ASP A 225 14.06 23.86 6.11
N SER A 226 15.09 23.89 5.26
CA SER A 226 15.95 22.73 5.05
C SER A 226 16.58 22.26 6.36
N ASP A 227 16.97 23.14 7.29
CA ASP A 227 17.49 22.78 8.61
C ASP A 227 16.51 21.94 9.45
N LYS A 228 15.19 22.08 9.25
CA LYS A 228 14.15 21.29 9.92
C LYS A 228 14.06 19.84 9.38
N PHE A 229 14.51 19.57 8.15
CA PHE A 229 14.53 18.23 7.57
C PHE A 229 15.60 17.36 8.25
N LYS A 230 15.16 16.44 9.12
CA LYS A 230 16.03 15.55 9.90
C LYS A 230 15.77 14.07 9.60
N PHE A 231 16.79 13.26 9.84
CA PHE A 231 16.66 11.82 9.94
C PHE A 231 16.20 11.44 11.35
N ARG A 232 15.25 10.51 11.46
CA ARG A 232 14.78 9.97 12.74
C ARG A 232 14.56 8.47 12.64
N GLU A 233 14.85 7.78 13.73
CA GLU A 233 14.60 6.35 13.88
C GLU A 233 13.89 6.06 15.21
N ASN A 234 13.13 4.97 15.28
CA ASN A 234 12.54 4.53 16.54
C ASN A 234 13.58 3.85 17.43
N LYS A 235 13.43 4.00 18.74
CA LYS A 235 14.21 3.27 19.74
C LYS A 235 13.41 2.19 20.46
N LYS A 236 12.09 2.31 20.42
CA LYS A 236 11.17 1.37 21.05
C LYS A 236 11.00 0.16 20.14
N GLN A 237 11.20 -1.03 20.69
CA GLN A 237 10.82 -2.30 20.06
C GLN A 237 9.31 -2.50 20.15
N PHE A 238 8.70 -2.89 19.03
CA PHE A 238 7.28 -3.20 18.88
C PHE A 238 7.02 -4.69 18.65
N GLN A 239 7.95 -5.35 17.96
CA GLN A 239 7.87 -6.74 17.58
C GLN A 239 8.78 -7.57 18.46
N PHE A 240 8.19 -8.56 19.12
CA PHE A 240 8.89 -9.56 19.92
C PHE A 240 8.74 -10.97 19.34
N LYS A 241 7.86 -11.16 18.35
CA LYS A 241 7.67 -12.41 17.59
C LYS A 241 8.34 -12.33 16.22
N ASN A 242 8.37 -13.44 15.49
CA ASN A 242 9.17 -13.54 14.27
C ASN A 242 8.48 -12.99 13.02
N THR A 243 7.15 -12.82 13.00
CA THR A 243 6.39 -12.86 11.73
C THR A 243 5.80 -11.56 11.21
N GLU A 244 5.67 -10.54 12.06
CA GLU A 244 4.81 -9.40 11.75
C GLU A 244 5.56 -8.16 11.22
N CYS A 245 6.86 -8.26 10.90
CA CYS A 245 7.67 -7.10 10.48
C CYS A 245 7.13 -6.40 9.23
N GLY A 246 6.61 -7.16 8.26
CA GLY A 246 5.93 -6.59 7.09
C GLY A 246 4.62 -5.88 7.47
N MET A 247 3.82 -6.47 8.37
CA MET A 247 2.58 -5.85 8.87
C MET A 247 2.85 -4.55 9.62
N PHE A 248 3.88 -4.53 10.48
CA PHE A 248 4.34 -3.31 11.16
C PHE A 248 4.80 -2.26 10.15
N SER A 249 5.56 -2.64 9.13
CA SER A 249 6.08 -1.71 8.13
C SER A 249 4.95 -1.01 7.36
N MET A 250 3.96 -1.77 6.88
CA MET A 250 2.75 -1.21 6.27
C MET A 250 1.96 -0.34 7.26
N TYR A 251 1.78 -0.80 8.50
CA TYR A 251 1.09 -0.04 9.54
C TYR A 251 1.70 1.34 9.72
N PHE A 252 3.02 1.43 9.86
CA PHE A 252 3.71 2.69 10.10
C PHE A 252 3.57 3.64 8.91
N LEU A 253 3.76 3.16 7.68
CA LEU A 253 3.48 3.96 6.47
C LEU A 253 2.06 4.50 6.48
N ILE A 254 1.06 3.65 6.73
CA ILE A 254 -0.35 4.04 6.78
C ILE A 254 -0.62 5.06 7.89
N GLN A 255 0.07 4.98 9.04
CA GLN A 255 -0.06 6.02 10.08
C GLN A 255 0.49 7.38 9.63
N PHE A 256 1.60 7.40 8.87
CA PHE A 256 2.11 8.62 8.26
C PHE A 256 1.12 9.20 7.24
N LEU A 257 0.52 8.36 6.38
CA LEU A 257 -0.52 8.79 5.41
C LEU A 257 -1.75 9.37 6.11
N LYS A 258 -2.09 8.87 7.30
CA LYS A 258 -3.12 9.43 8.18
C LYS A 258 -2.68 10.70 8.93
N GLN A 259 -1.57 11.32 8.52
CA GLN A 259 -1.00 12.54 9.07
C GLN A 259 -0.68 12.48 10.57
N ARG A 260 -0.45 11.28 11.11
CA ARG A 260 0.00 11.14 12.50
C ARG A 260 1.47 11.53 12.60
N SER A 261 1.82 12.31 13.62
CA SER A 261 3.21 12.69 13.84
C SER A 261 4.07 11.47 14.16
N PHE A 262 5.34 11.48 13.75
CA PHE A 262 6.30 10.42 14.12
C PHE A 262 6.28 10.10 15.62
N LYS A 263 6.20 11.13 16.48
CA LYS A 263 6.11 10.96 17.95
C LYS A 263 4.87 10.15 18.34
N THR A 264 3.73 10.41 17.73
CA THR A 264 2.49 9.65 17.97
C THR A 264 2.65 8.20 17.51
N ILE A 265 3.27 7.98 16.35
CA ILE A 265 3.48 6.66 15.76
C ILE A 265 4.36 5.80 16.69
N ILE A 266 5.52 6.32 17.11
CA ILE A 266 6.45 5.55 17.94
C ILE A 266 5.98 5.35 19.38
N ASN A 267 4.98 6.12 19.83
CA ASN A 267 4.36 5.93 21.14
C ASN A 267 3.06 5.10 21.08
N SER A 268 2.72 4.56 19.91
CA SER A 268 1.57 3.68 19.77
C SER A 268 1.71 2.42 20.64
N LYS A 269 0.56 1.86 21.04
CA LYS A 269 0.47 0.63 21.84
C LYS A 269 0.36 -0.64 20.99
N ILE A 270 0.64 -0.55 19.69
CA ILE A 270 0.62 -1.71 18.81
C ILE A 270 1.71 -2.71 19.24
N ASN A 271 1.35 -3.98 19.30
CA ASN A 271 2.20 -5.12 19.63
C ASN A 271 2.00 -6.21 18.57
N ASP A 272 2.68 -7.34 18.68
CA ASP A 272 2.61 -8.43 17.69
C ASP A 272 1.20 -8.92 17.40
N ASP A 273 0.32 -9.04 18.41
CA ASP A 273 -1.05 -9.49 18.19
C ASP A 273 -1.93 -8.39 17.58
N GLY A 274 -1.65 -7.13 17.88
CA GLY A 274 -2.24 -6.00 17.18
C GLY A 274 -1.84 -5.97 15.71
N ALA A 275 -0.55 -6.18 15.41
CA ALA A 275 -0.04 -6.26 14.04
C ALA A 275 -0.61 -7.46 13.28
N PHE A 276 -0.75 -8.62 13.94
CA PHE A 276 -1.41 -9.80 13.39
C PHE A 276 -2.87 -9.51 13.01
N LYS A 277 -3.64 -8.83 13.86
CA LYS A 277 -5.03 -8.44 13.57
C LYS A 277 -5.17 -7.49 12.37
N LEU A 278 -4.11 -6.77 12.00
CA LEU A 278 -4.14 -5.92 10.81
C LEU A 278 -4.23 -6.75 9.51
N ARG A 279 -4.00 -8.07 9.56
CA ARG A 279 -4.17 -8.96 8.39
C ARG A 279 -5.61 -8.90 7.87
N ASP A 280 -6.60 -8.88 8.76
CA ASP A 280 -8.02 -8.71 8.41
C ASP A 280 -8.35 -7.28 7.92
N GLU A 281 -7.51 -6.31 8.29
CA GLU A 281 -7.67 -4.91 7.87
C GLU A 281 -7.05 -4.62 6.51
N TYR A 282 -6.02 -5.36 6.11
CA TYR A 282 -5.30 -5.12 4.85
C TYR A 282 -5.64 -6.11 3.75
N TYR A 283 -6.10 -7.32 4.10
CA TYR A 283 -6.42 -8.35 3.14
C TYR A 283 -7.90 -8.76 3.21
N LEU A 284 -8.40 -9.30 2.11
CA LEU A 284 -9.70 -9.92 2.01
C LEU A 284 -9.65 -11.29 2.67
N THR A 285 -10.32 -11.42 3.82
CA THR A 285 -10.56 -12.71 4.47
C THR A 285 -11.92 -13.27 4.06
N SER A 286 -11.90 -14.50 3.56
CA SER A 286 -13.06 -15.25 3.07
C SER A 286 -13.94 -15.78 4.20
#